data_AF-A0A5P1E2I2-F1
#
_entry.id   AF-A0A5P1E2I2-F1
#
_cell.length_a   1.000
_cell.length_b   1.000
_cell.length_c   1.000
_cell.angle_alpha   90.00
_cell.angle_beta   90.00
_cell.angle_gamma   90.00
#
_symmetry.space_group_name_H-M   'P 1'
#
loop_
_entity.id
_entity.type
_entity.pdbx_description
1 polymer ?
#
loop_
_entity_poly.entity_id
_entity_poly.type
_entity_poly.pdbx_seq_one_letter_code
_entity_poly.pdbx_strand_id
1 'polypeptide(L)'
;MMTKRPHPSGVLELYALAEVNPRYAQRFDEKIYRYSGVARYLEELQHTDLEPKIQWAISNARLKDKIAARARALDISERKARIWSLQKQRCQARARLNAGELTQEEFSLGDATLEAEVQAEKEAIQVLH
;
A
#
# COMPACT_ATOMS: atom_id res chain seq x y z
N MET A 1 19.24 19.29 -32.45
CA MET A 1 18.13 20.27 -32.50
C MET A 1 18.45 21.39 -31.52
N MET A 2 18.91 22.54 -32.00
CA MET A 2 19.37 23.66 -31.17
C MET A 2 18.27 24.72 -31.06
N THR A 3 17.77 24.94 -29.85
CA THR A 3 16.83 26.03 -29.53
C THR A 3 17.56 27.37 -29.60
N LYS A 4 17.13 28.23 -30.52
CA LYS A 4 17.66 29.58 -30.71
C LYS A 4 17.54 30.38 -29.41
N ARG A 5 18.67 30.88 -28.88
CA ARG A 5 18.69 31.89 -27.83
C ARG A 5 18.05 33.17 -28.37
N PRO A 6 17.18 33.86 -27.60
CA PRO A 6 16.58 35.10 -28.06
C PRO A 6 17.65 36.20 -28.20
N HIS A 7 17.55 36.95 -29.29
CA HIS A 7 18.48 38.02 -29.67
C HIS A 7 18.40 39.17 -28.65
N PRO A 8 19.53 39.79 -28.24
CA PRO A 8 19.58 40.84 -27.21
C PRO A 8 18.75 42.10 -27.54
N SER A 9 18.32 42.27 -28.80
CA SER A 9 17.46 43.36 -29.25
C SER A 9 16.03 43.28 -28.71
N GLY A 10 15.47 42.07 -28.55
CA GLY A 10 14.09 41.91 -28.07
C GLY A 10 13.92 42.14 -26.56
N VAL A 11 15.00 42.00 -25.78
CA VAL A 11 14.99 42.30 -24.34
C VAL A 11 15.05 43.81 -24.11
N LEU A 12 15.85 44.53 -24.91
CA LEU A 12 15.98 45.98 -24.85
C LEU A 12 14.70 46.72 -25.28
N GLU A 13 13.98 46.23 -26.30
CA GLU A 13 12.67 46.78 -26.72
C GLU A 13 11.59 46.65 -25.62
N LEU A 14 11.65 45.59 -24.82
CA LEU A 14 10.69 45.37 -23.72
C LEU A 14 10.97 46.27 -22.51
N TYR A 15 12.24 46.57 -22.23
CA TYR A 15 12.62 47.57 -21.22
C TYR A 15 12.15 48.98 -21.61
N ALA A 16 12.25 49.34 -22.89
CA ALA A 16 11.77 50.64 -23.39
C ALA A 16 10.24 50.81 -23.29
N LEU A 17 9.46 49.73 -23.47
CA LEU A 17 8.00 49.76 -23.30
C LEU A 17 7.56 49.83 -21.83
N ALA A 18 8.39 49.37 -20.89
CA ALA A 18 8.14 49.47 -19.46
C ALA A 18 8.31 50.91 -18.93
N GLU A 19 9.23 51.70 -19.49
CA GLU A 19 9.42 53.12 -19.15
C GLU A 19 8.21 53.99 -19.50
N VAL A 20 7.44 53.62 -20.53
CA VAL A 20 6.34 54.45 -21.07
C VAL A 20 4.98 54.12 -20.41
N ASN A 21 4.83 52.97 -19.75
CA ASN A 21 3.56 52.58 -19.12
C ASN A 21 3.77 51.81 -17.80
N PRO A 22 3.47 52.40 -16.62
CA PRO A 22 3.74 51.78 -15.32
C PRO A 22 2.94 50.49 -15.07
N ARG A 23 1.76 50.32 -15.71
CA ARG A 23 1.01 49.05 -15.62
C ARG A 23 1.66 47.93 -16.44
N TYR A 24 2.40 48.28 -17.48
CA TYR A 24 3.14 47.31 -18.31
C TYR A 24 4.40 46.86 -17.59
N ALA A 25 5.18 47.79 -17.01
CA ALA A 25 6.33 47.48 -16.17
C ALA A 25 5.98 46.51 -15.03
N GLN A 26 4.89 46.78 -14.31
CA GLN A 26 4.46 45.95 -13.17
C GLN A 26 4.11 44.51 -13.58
N ARG A 27 3.47 44.32 -14.75
CA ARG A 27 3.19 42.98 -15.31
C ARG A 27 4.46 42.27 -15.79
N PHE A 28 5.45 43.02 -16.27
CA PHE A 28 6.74 42.47 -16.71
C PHE A 28 7.59 42.04 -15.51
N ASP A 29 7.67 42.85 -14.46
CA ASP A 29 8.37 42.49 -13.22
C ASP A 29 7.73 41.29 -12.54
N GLU A 30 6.39 41.24 -12.47
CA GLU A 30 5.68 40.07 -11.94
C GLU A 30 5.96 38.81 -12.76
N LYS A 31 6.04 38.93 -14.09
CA LYS A 31 6.37 37.83 -14.99
C LYS A 31 7.81 37.36 -14.76
N ILE A 32 8.79 38.27 -14.70
CA ILE A 32 10.20 37.95 -14.44
C ILE A 32 10.38 37.31 -13.06
N TYR A 33 9.69 37.81 -12.03
CA TYR A 33 9.69 37.24 -10.68
C TYR A 33 9.08 35.82 -10.64
N ARG A 34 7.98 35.59 -11.37
CA ARG A 34 7.41 34.24 -11.51
C ARG A 34 8.35 33.28 -12.23
N TYR A 35 8.99 33.73 -13.32
CA TYR A 35 9.95 32.88 -14.05
C TYR A 35 11.24 32.62 -13.26
N SER A 36 11.74 33.57 -12.47
CA SER A 36 12.91 33.36 -11.61
C SER A 36 12.62 32.41 -10.45
N GLY A 37 11.42 32.48 -9.86
CA GLY A 37 10.95 31.52 -8.87
C GLY A 37 10.84 30.10 -9.44
N VAL A 38 10.27 29.94 -10.64
CA VAL A 38 10.16 28.65 -11.32
C VAL A 38 11.54 28.12 -11.75
N ALA A 39 12.43 28.98 -12.25
CA ALA A 39 13.79 28.58 -12.64
C ALA A 39 14.60 28.06 -11.46
N ARG A 40 14.56 28.77 -10.32
CA ARG A 40 15.21 28.34 -9.07
C ARG A 40 14.63 27.01 -8.57
N TYR A 41 13.31 26.84 -8.61
CA TYR A 41 12.67 25.58 -8.24
C TYR A 41 13.08 24.41 -9.15
N LEU A 42 13.21 24.65 -10.46
CA LEU A 42 13.68 23.64 -11.41
C LEU A 42 15.18 23.31 -11.22
N GLU A 43 16.00 24.29 -10.86
CA GLU A 43 17.42 24.11 -10.52
C GLU A 43 17.58 23.31 -9.22
N GLU A 44 16.81 23.62 -8.18
CA GLU A 44 16.75 22.84 -6.94
C GLU A 44 16.32 21.38 -7.20
N LEU A 45 15.34 21.16 -8.07
CA LEU A 45 14.92 19.81 -8.49
C LEU A 45 16.01 19.07 -9.28
N GLN A 46 16.78 19.77 -10.12
CA GLN A 46 17.91 19.17 -10.85
C GLN A 46 19.06 18.74 -9.94
N HIS A 47 19.25 19.43 -8.81
CA HIS A 47 20.29 19.11 -7.82
C HIS A 47 19.80 18.17 -6.70
N THR A 48 18.51 17.86 -6.63
CA THR A 48 17.97 16.92 -5.64
C THR A 48 18.03 15.50 -6.17
N ASP A 49 18.95 14.70 -5.65
CA ASP A 49 18.92 13.26 -5.89
C ASP A 49 17.77 12.61 -5.10
N LEU A 50 16.71 12.23 -5.82
CA LEU A 50 15.55 11.55 -5.27
C LEU A 50 15.73 10.03 -5.20
N GLU A 51 16.77 9.48 -5.84
CA GLU A 51 16.99 8.04 -5.92
C GLU A 51 17.04 7.38 -4.53
N PRO A 52 17.74 7.91 -3.52
CA PRO A 52 17.74 7.32 -2.18
C PRO A 52 16.36 7.29 -1.53
N LYS A 53 15.55 8.33 -1.72
CA LYS A 53 14.18 8.40 -1.17
C LYS A 53 13.25 7.42 -1.86
N ILE A 54 13.38 7.26 -3.18
CA ILE A 54 12.62 6.30 -3.98
C ILE A 54 13.00 4.87 -3.57
N GLN A 55 14.29 4.56 -3.49
CA GLN A 55 14.78 3.24 -3.07
C GLN A 55 14.36 2.90 -1.65
N TRP A 56 14.38 3.88 -0.74
CA TRP A 56 13.88 3.69 0.62
C TRP A 56 12.37 3.39 0.63
N ALA A 57 11.57 4.15 -0.11
CA ALA A 57 10.12 3.93 -0.19
C ALA A 57 9.78 2.54 -0.78
N ILE A 58 10.47 2.12 -1.84
CA ILE A 58 10.34 0.78 -2.43
C ILE A 58 10.70 -0.30 -1.41
N SER A 59 11.83 -0.14 -0.72
CA SER A 59 12.30 -1.11 0.27
C SER A 59 11.33 -1.23 1.45
N ASN A 60 10.80 -0.09 1.92
CA ASN A 60 9.81 -0.05 3.00
C ASN A 60 8.48 -0.72 2.58
N ALA A 61 7.99 -0.45 1.36
CA ALA A 61 6.80 -1.12 0.84
C ALA A 61 6.98 -2.64 0.77
N ARG A 62 8.10 -3.11 0.20
CA ARG A 62 8.44 -4.53 0.15
C ARG A 62 8.53 -5.18 1.53
N LEU A 63 9.06 -4.46 2.52
CA LEU A 63 9.15 -4.96 3.89
C LEU A 63 7.76 -5.13 4.50
N LYS A 64 6.88 -4.13 4.33
CA LYS A 64 5.49 -4.20 4.80
C LYS A 64 4.74 -5.38 4.17
N ASP A 65 4.90 -5.59 2.87
CA ASP A 65 4.29 -6.71 2.16
C ASP A 65 4.78 -8.06 2.70
N LYS A 66 6.09 -8.19 2.94
CA LYS A 66 6.66 -9.41 3.55
C LYS A 66 6.12 -9.67 4.95
N ILE A 67 5.96 -8.63 5.77
CA ILE A 67 5.39 -8.75 7.11
C ILE A 67 3.92 -9.17 7.03
N ALA A 68 3.13 -8.54 6.15
CA ALA A 68 1.74 -8.89 5.95
C ALA A 68 1.57 -10.34 5.45
N ALA A 69 2.40 -10.77 4.50
CA ALA A 69 2.40 -12.14 4.00
C ALA A 69 2.74 -13.16 5.10
N ARG A 70 3.73 -12.86 5.95
CA ARG A 70 4.07 -13.70 7.11
C ARG A 70 2.94 -13.78 8.12
N ALA A 71 2.29 -12.66 8.43
CA ALA A 71 1.15 -12.64 9.34
C ALA A 71 -0.02 -13.50 8.81
N ARG A 72 -0.33 -13.41 7.51
CA ARG A 72 -1.33 -14.28 6.87
C ARG A 72 -0.95 -15.76 6.94
N ALA A 73 0.30 -16.10 6.66
CA ALA A 73 0.78 -17.47 6.72
C ALA A 73 0.70 -18.06 8.14
N LEU A 74 1.01 -17.27 9.17
CA LEU A 74 0.84 -17.66 10.56
C LEU A 74 -0.64 -17.89 10.91
N ASP A 75 -1.55 -16.98 10.55
CA ASP A 75 -2.99 -17.15 10.81
C ASP A 75 -3.54 -18.43 10.14
N ILE A 76 -3.19 -18.67 8.88
CA ILE A 76 -3.55 -19.91 8.18
C ILE A 76 -3.02 -21.15 8.92
N SER A 77 -1.80 -21.08 9.47
CA SER A 77 -1.19 -22.21 10.17
C SER A 77 -1.88 -22.47 11.52
N GLU A 78 -2.23 -21.41 12.26
CA GLU A 78 -3.01 -21.51 13.50
C GLU A 78 -4.40 -22.11 13.24
N ARG A 79 -5.10 -21.65 12.19
CA ARG A 79 -6.41 -22.19 11.81
C ARG A 79 -6.34 -23.67 11.43
N LYS A 80 -5.30 -24.08 10.68
CA LYS A 80 -5.06 -25.51 10.38
C LYS A 80 -4.83 -26.32 11.66
N ALA A 81 -4.09 -25.78 12.64
CA ALA A 81 -3.88 -26.46 13.92
C ALA A 81 -5.17 -26.59 14.74
N ARG A 82 -6.08 -25.60 14.65
CA ARG A 82 -7.43 -25.68 15.24
C ARG A 82 -8.26 -26.78 14.60
N ILE A 83 -8.34 -26.82 13.26
CA ILE A 83 -9.05 -27.88 12.53
C ILE A 83 -8.55 -29.26 12.96
N TRP A 84 -7.23 -29.45 13.05
CA TRP A 84 -6.66 -30.70 13.53
C TRP A 84 -7.09 -31.07 14.95
N SER A 85 -7.12 -30.09 15.86
CA SER A 85 -7.57 -30.29 17.24
C SER A 85 -9.05 -30.68 17.30
N LEU A 86 -9.91 -30.03 16.52
CA LEU A 86 -11.34 -30.36 16.41
C LEU A 86 -11.55 -31.79 15.87
N GLN A 87 -10.80 -32.17 14.84
CA GLN A 87 -10.83 -33.54 14.31
C GLN A 87 -10.39 -34.57 15.36
N LYS A 88 -9.38 -34.26 16.18
CA LYS A 88 -9.00 -35.11 17.31
C LYS A 88 -10.12 -35.26 18.33
N GLN A 89 -10.82 -34.17 18.68
CA GLN A 89 -11.96 -34.23 19.59
C GLN A 89 -13.06 -35.13 19.03
N ARG A 90 -13.35 -35.03 17.74
CA ARG A 90 -14.31 -35.90 17.05
C ARG A 90 -13.93 -37.38 17.14
N CYS A 91 -12.66 -37.71 16.91
CA CYS A 91 -12.15 -39.07 17.09
C CYS A 91 -12.31 -39.58 18.53
N GLN A 92 -12.05 -38.73 19.52
CA GLN A 92 -12.26 -39.07 20.94
C GLN A 92 -13.74 -39.27 21.26
N ALA A 93 -14.62 -38.39 20.82
CA ALA A 93 -16.07 -38.53 20.99
C ALA A 93 -16.57 -39.85 20.39
N ARG A 94 -16.04 -40.23 19.22
CA ARG A 94 -16.39 -41.50 18.57
C ARG A 94 -15.90 -42.72 19.35
N ALA A 95 -14.73 -42.64 19.98
CA ALA A 95 -14.25 -43.69 20.86
C ALA A 95 -15.14 -43.84 22.11
N ARG A 96 -15.62 -42.73 22.68
CA ARG A 96 -16.54 -42.72 23.83
C ARG A 96 -17.91 -43.28 23.49
N LEU A 97 -18.44 -42.97 22.29
CA LEU A 97 -19.64 -43.60 21.74
C LEU A 97 -19.46 -45.13 21.66
N ASN A 98 -18.34 -45.60 21.09
CA ASN A 98 -18.06 -47.04 20.98
C ASN A 98 -17.89 -47.72 22.34
N ALA A 99 -17.41 -47.00 23.36
CA ALA A 99 -17.29 -47.49 24.73
C ALA A 99 -18.64 -47.48 25.49
N GLY A 100 -19.71 -46.94 24.90
CA GLY A 100 -21.02 -46.79 25.53
C GLY A 100 -21.07 -45.68 26.59
N GLU A 101 -20.05 -44.83 26.69
CA GLU A 101 -20.01 -43.68 27.59
C GLU A 101 -20.89 -42.52 27.12
N LEU A 102 -21.30 -42.55 25.85
CA LEU A 102 -21.99 -41.48 25.16
C LEU A 102 -23.09 -42.09 24.32
N THR A 103 -24.29 -41.50 24.36
CA THR A 103 -25.41 -41.98 23.54
C THR A 103 -25.24 -41.55 22.08
N GLN A 104 -25.93 -42.23 21.17
CA GLN A 104 -25.91 -41.86 19.74
C GLN A 104 -26.40 -40.43 19.50
N GLU A 105 -27.42 -39.99 20.24
CA GLU A 105 -28.00 -38.64 20.12
C GLU A 105 -27.02 -37.56 20.56
N GLU A 106 -26.38 -37.74 21.73
CA GLU A 106 -25.34 -36.84 22.23
C GLU A 106 -24.15 -36.76 21.26
N PHE A 107 -23.76 -37.90 20.67
CA PHE A 107 -22.68 -37.94 19.70
C PHE A 107 -23.07 -37.16 18.44
N SER A 108 -24.24 -37.42 17.87
CA SER A 108 -24.71 -36.76 16.64
C SER A 108 -24.82 -35.23 16.80
N LEU A 109 -25.29 -34.76 17.95
CA LEU A 109 -25.39 -33.32 18.23
C LEU A 109 -24.00 -32.66 18.39
N GLY A 110 -23.09 -33.33 19.11
CA GLY A 110 -21.71 -32.87 19.24
C GLY A 110 -20.94 -32.90 17.91
N ASP A 111 -21.13 -33.95 17.12
CA ASP A 111 -20.49 -34.14 15.81
C ASP A 111 -20.89 -33.04 14.82
N ALA A 112 -22.19 -32.69 14.77
CA ALA A 112 -22.69 -31.62 13.93
C ALA A 112 -22.09 -30.25 14.32
N THR A 113 -21.92 -30.00 15.62
CA THR A 113 -21.30 -28.76 16.13
C THR A 113 -19.83 -28.69 15.72
N LEU A 114 -19.07 -29.77 15.95
CA LEU A 114 -17.66 -29.84 15.57
C LEU A 114 -17.45 -29.72 14.05
N GLU A 115 -18.33 -30.32 13.24
CA GLU A 115 -18.26 -30.20 11.78
C GLU A 115 -18.52 -28.77 11.32
N ALA A 116 -19.49 -28.07 11.93
CA ALA A 116 -19.75 -26.67 11.63
C ALA A 116 -18.54 -25.78 11.94
N GLU A 117 -17.87 -25.99 13.07
CA GLU A 117 -16.64 -25.26 13.43
C GLU A 117 -15.48 -25.56 12.47
N VAL A 118 -15.28 -26.82 12.09
CA VAL A 118 -14.28 -27.20 11.09
C VAL A 118 -14.56 -26.51 9.76
N GLN A 119 -15.83 -26.44 9.34
CA GLN A 119 -16.24 -25.79 8.11
C GLN A 119 -16.00 -24.27 8.17
N ALA A 120 -16.35 -23.63 9.28
CA ALA A 120 -16.10 -22.20 9.48
C ALA A 120 -14.60 -21.86 9.41
N GLU A 121 -13.74 -22.67 10.01
CA GLU A 121 -12.29 -22.45 9.94
C GLU A 121 -11.73 -22.67 8.53
N LYS A 122 -12.28 -23.63 7.76
CA LYS A 122 -11.90 -23.82 6.35
C LYS A 122 -12.28 -22.62 5.48
N GLU A 123 -13.50 -22.09 5.67
CA GLU A 123 -13.97 -20.90 4.98
C GLU A 123 -13.11 -19.68 5.32
N ALA A 124 -12.74 -19.52 6.59
CA ALA A 124 -11.85 -18.45 7.00
C ALA A 124 -10.45 -18.56 6.34
N ILE A 125 -9.91 -19.78 6.21
CA ILE A 125 -8.65 -20.00 5.46
C ILE A 125 -8.83 -19.62 3.98
N GLN A 126 -9.98 -19.94 3.38
CA GLN A 126 -10.23 -19.61 1.97
C GLN A 126 -10.27 -18.10 1.71
N VAL A 127 -10.77 -17.31 2.67
CA VAL A 127 -10.76 -15.84 2.59
C VAL A 127 -9.35 -15.25 2.69
N LEU A 128 -8.41 -15.96 3.31
CA LEU A 128 -7.02 -15.53 3.49
C LEU A 128 -6.10 -15.88 2.31
N HIS A 129 -6.60 -16.68 1.37
CA HIS A 129 -5.89 -17.14 0.18
C HIS A 129 -6.10 -16.18 -1.00
#